data_AF-A0A349E1K8-F1
#
_entry.id   AF-A0A349E1K8-F1
#
_cell.length_a   1.000
_cell.length_b   1.000
_cell.length_c   1.000
_cell.angle_alpha   90.00
_cell.angle_beta   90.00
_cell.angle_gamma   90.00
#
_symmetry.space_group_name_H-M   'P 1'
#
loop_
_entity.id
_entity.type
_entity.pdbx_description
1 polymer ?
#
loop_
_entity_poly.entity_id
_entity_poly.type
_entity_poly.pdbx_seq_one_letter_code
_entity_poly.pdbx_strand_id
1 'polypeptide(L)'
;MKSFILPLIGSFLLLNSPLIAMQTISQGQIEYAIEVVIPGDATISYSREFYRQILRYNIPEKRIVYFDGQQSRTDEVNVDYNYRSLSTTIRTKKSDKYLYLKQYPFFNFYFEIESKLAGTGEYFPSKITFLEEYKDILGYRCQKAKIEEAYQIYYVYFTREVTLKDPTQAVIQHEGIPGVILEQEEIPIAKNVAFYQRYTVKRLEAQRLAPNIFAIPAGYQKLANIDEARQKDRQMLQEAKQKEVKQQPLSGAEQTQFLGSWLLKVDSDSFLVHVAPIKATQDKSVLRFYSYHLTNPDAATRRVFTKEARLAGRQLMVEESPNYNLYNYNAAKNTIELAGNSLFTYERLSPQEVKALKTKYQLDFL
;
A
#
# COMPACT_ATOMS: atom_id res chain seq x y z
N MET A 1 10.17 9.52 -90.90
CA MET A 1 9.30 9.49 -89.71
C MET A 1 9.65 8.28 -88.86
N LYS A 2 10.38 8.48 -87.76
CA LYS A 2 10.56 7.50 -86.68
C LYS A 2 10.53 8.28 -85.36
N SER A 3 9.40 8.22 -84.67
CA SER A 3 9.20 8.84 -83.37
C SER A 3 9.73 7.93 -82.28
N PHE A 4 10.70 8.41 -81.52
CA PHE A 4 11.14 7.78 -80.27
C PHE A 4 10.20 8.25 -79.15
N ILE A 5 9.54 7.29 -78.49
CA ILE A 5 8.77 7.51 -77.26
C ILE A 5 9.66 7.04 -76.11
N LEU A 6 10.10 7.97 -75.25
CA LEU A 6 10.64 7.64 -73.93
C LEU A 6 9.49 7.27 -72.99
N PRO A 7 9.58 6.21 -72.18
CA PRO A 7 8.74 6.07 -71.02
C PRO A 7 9.36 6.85 -69.85
N LEU A 8 8.59 7.79 -69.29
CA LEU A 8 8.81 8.36 -67.97
C LEU A 8 8.72 7.23 -66.93
N ILE A 9 9.84 6.90 -66.29
CA ILE A 9 9.84 6.11 -65.06
C ILE A 9 9.56 7.08 -63.92
N GLY A 10 8.30 7.17 -63.52
CA GLY A 10 7.89 7.79 -62.27
C GLY A 10 8.20 6.85 -61.11
N SER A 11 9.28 7.09 -60.39
CA SER A 11 9.55 6.46 -59.10
C SER A 11 8.51 6.93 -58.08
N PHE A 12 7.48 6.12 -57.88
CA PHE A 12 6.62 6.18 -56.69
C PHE A 12 7.47 5.76 -55.48
N LEU A 13 7.96 6.74 -54.73
CA LEU A 13 8.38 6.54 -53.34
C LEU A 13 7.12 6.23 -52.52
N LEU A 14 6.79 4.95 -52.41
CA LEU A 14 5.82 4.45 -51.43
C LEU A 14 6.41 4.68 -50.04
N LEU A 15 6.00 5.77 -49.41
CA LEU A 15 6.07 5.96 -47.96
C LEU A 15 5.21 4.88 -47.29
N ASN A 16 5.78 3.70 -47.10
CA ASN A 16 5.26 2.65 -46.24
C ASN A 16 5.45 3.07 -44.78
N SER A 17 4.75 4.11 -44.34
CA SER A 17 4.46 4.28 -42.93
C SER A 17 3.34 3.27 -42.61
N PRO A 18 3.59 2.20 -41.83
CA PRO A 18 2.50 1.34 -41.41
C PRO A 18 1.51 2.19 -40.64
N LEU A 19 0.32 2.35 -41.19
CA LEU A 19 -0.79 2.99 -40.50
C LEU A 19 -1.16 2.06 -39.34
N ILE A 20 -0.57 2.27 -38.17
CA ILE A 20 -0.91 1.49 -36.98
C ILE A 20 -2.34 1.90 -36.62
N ALA A 21 -3.29 1.01 -36.88
CA ALA A 21 -4.70 1.25 -36.56
C ALA A 21 -4.84 1.40 -35.04
N MET A 22 -5.31 2.56 -34.60
CA MET A 22 -5.52 2.84 -33.18
C MET A 22 -6.64 1.94 -32.63
N GLN A 23 -6.31 1.06 -31.70
CA GLN A 23 -7.28 0.18 -31.04
C GLN A 23 -7.98 0.97 -29.92
N THR A 24 -9.31 0.98 -29.94
CA THR A 24 -10.11 1.55 -28.84
C THR A 24 -10.66 0.43 -27.95
N ILE A 25 -10.37 0.49 -26.64
CA ILE A 25 -10.92 -0.44 -25.66
C ILE A 25 -11.93 0.31 -24.79
N SER A 26 -13.20 -0.07 -24.90
CA SER A 26 -14.29 0.49 -24.08
C SER A 26 -14.70 -0.39 -22.91
N GLN A 27 -14.32 -1.67 -22.96
CA GLN A 27 -14.58 -2.63 -21.89
C GLN A 27 -13.37 -3.56 -21.77
N GLY A 28 -12.93 -3.81 -20.54
CA GLY A 28 -11.78 -4.65 -20.33
C GLY A 28 -11.22 -4.66 -18.92
N GLN A 29 -9.99 -5.14 -18.83
CA GLN A 29 -9.20 -5.23 -17.62
C GLN A 29 -7.80 -4.69 -17.88
N ILE A 30 -7.26 -3.96 -16.90
CA ILE A 30 -5.85 -3.57 -16.83
C ILE A 30 -5.29 -4.00 -15.47
N GLU A 31 -4.13 -4.64 -15.47
CA GLU A 31 -3.43 -5.08 -14.28
C GLU A 31 -2.08 -4.37 -14.17
N TYR A 32 -1.84 -3.71 -13.05
CA TYR A 32 -0.58 -3.06 -12.71
C TYR A 32 0.15 -3.87 -11.66
N ALA A 33 1.43 -4.14 -11.90
CA ALA A 33 2.36 -4.46 -10.83
C ALA A 33 2.87 -3.16 -10.22
N ILE A 34 2.99 -3.11 -8.90
CA ILE A 34 3.43 -1.94 -8.16
C ILE A 34 4.77 -2.26 -7.52
N GLU A 35 5.79 -1.52 -7.95
CA GLU A 35 7.14 -1.61 -7.43
C GLU A 35 7.43 -0.41 -6.52
N VAL A 36 7.95 -0.69 -5.34
CA VAL A 36 8.60 0.28 -4.45
C VAL A 36 10.05 0.43 -4.86
N VAL A 37 10.43 1.66 -5.22
CA VAL A 37 11.81 2.02 -5.54
C VAL A 37 12.38 2.89 -4.42
N ILE A 38 13.54 2.51 -3.90
CA ILE A 38 14.28 3.27 -2.88
C ILE A 38 15.49 3.91 -3.60
N PRO A 39 15.52 5.24 -3.79
CA PRO A 39 16.64 5.93 -4.42
C PRO A 39 17.99 5.58 -3.79
N GLY A 40 19.08 5.59 -4.58
CA GLY A 40 20.43 5.25 -4.08
C GLY A 40 20.92 6.19 -2.96
N ASP A 41 20.50 7.45 -3.04
CA ASP A 41 20.80 8.56 -2.13
C ASP A 41 19.74 8.78 -1.05
N ALA A 42 18.73 7.91 -0.95
CA ALA A 42 17.67 8.02 0.06
C ALA A 42 18.25 7.98 1.49
N THR A 43 17.92 9.00 2.29
CA THR A 43 18.18 9.01 3.73
C THR A 43 17.07 8.26 4.44
N ILE A 44 17.37 7.07 4.98
CA ILE A 44 16.41 6.19 5.66
C ILE A 44 16.90 5.84 7.06
N SER A 45 15.97 5.73 8.02
CA SER A 45 16.30 5.40 9.41
C SER A 45 16.65 3.93 9.64
N TYR A 46 16.44 3.08 8.65
CA TYR A 46 16.58 1.62 8.69
C TYR A 46 17.63 1.15 7.68
N SER A 47 18.09 -0.11 7.80
CA SER A 47 18.75 -0.77 6.67
C SER A 47 17.83 -0.78 5.45
N ARG A 48 18.44 -0.75 4.26
CA ARG A 48 17.69 -0.66 2.99
C ARG A 48 16.83 -1.90 2.77
N GLU A 49 17.35 -3.06 3.15
CA GLU A 49 16.69 -4.36 3.08
C GLU A 49 15.46 -4.38 3.99
N PHE A 50 15.60 -4.02 5.27
CA PHE A 50 14.47 -3.99 6.19
C PHE A 50 13.43 -2.93 5.80
N TYR A 51 13.87 -1.74 5.36
CA TYR A 51 12.95 -0.72 4.90
C TYR A 51 12.13 -1.18 3.69
N ARG A 52 12.76 -1.89 2.74
CA ARG A 52 12.06 -2.51 1.61
C ARG A 52 11.01 -3.50 2.08
N GLN A 53 11.32 -4.34 3.08
CA GLN A 53 10.35 -5.30 3.62
C GLN A 53 9.16 -4.60 4.30
N ILE A 54 9.41 -3.53 5.07
CA ILE A 54 8.35 -2.69 5.66
C ILE A 54 7.47 -2.10 4.56
N LEU A 55 8.07 -1.50 3.54
CA LEU A 55 7.33 -0.88 2.44
C LEU A 55 6.52 -1.92 1.66
N ARG A 56 7.07 -3.11 1.40
CA ARG A 56 6.36 -4.20 0.71
C ARG A 56 5.20 -4.76 1.50
N TYR A 57 5.28 -4.75 2.82
CA TYR A 57 4.13 -5.12 3.63
C TYR A 57 2.99 -4.10 3.48
N ASN A 58 3.32 -2.80 3.43
CA ASN A 58 2.35 -1.70 3.48
C ASN A 58 1.81 -1.27 2.10
N ILE A 59 2.57 -1.46 1.04
CA ILE A 59 2.24 -1.04 -0.31
C ILE A 59 1.68 -2.23 -1.10
N PRO A 60 0.56 -2.09 -1.81
CA PRO A 60 0.02 -3.15 -2.66
C PRO A 60 1.06 -3.62 -3.67
N GLU A 61 1.11 -4.92 -3.92
CA GLU A 61 1.97 -5.48 -4.98
C GLU A 61 1.32 -5.35 -6.36
N LYS A 62 -0.02 -5.22 -6.37
CA LYS A 62 -0.84 -5.32 -7.56
C LYS A 62 -2.11 -4.49 -7.43
N ARG A 63 -2.50 -3.87 -8.54
CA ARG A 63 -3.79 -3.19 -8.75
C ARG A 63 -4.44 -3.77 -9.99
N ILE A 64 -5.70 -4.20 -9.89
CA ILE A 64 -6.50 -4.62 -11.05
C ILE A 64 -7.64 -3.63 -11.23
N VAL A 65 -7.81 -3.11 -12.44
CA VAL A 65 -8.95 -2.26 -12.80
C VAL A 65 -9.78 -2.95 -13.88
N TYR A 66 -11.07 -3.13 -13.60
CA TYR A 66 -12.08 -3.54 -14.57
C TYR A 66 -12.90 -2.31 -14.95
N PHE A 67 -13.26 -2.16 -16.23
CA PHE A 67 -14.05 -1.03 -16.71
C PHE A 67 -14.93 -1.44 -17.89
N ASP A 68 -16.09 -0.79 -18.02
CA ASP A 68 -17.04 -1.01 -19.14
C ASP A 68 -17.52 0.28 -19.83
N GLY A 69 -16.87 1.41 -19.52
CA GLY A 69 -17.23 2.73 -20.03
C GLY A 69 -18.39 3.42 -19.30
N GLN A 70 -19.04 2.73 -18.35
CA GLN A 70 -20.04 3.30 -17.44
C GLN A 70 -19.62 3.16 -15.97
N GLN A 71 -18.98 2.05 -15.63
CA GLN A 71 -18.52 1.72 -14.31
C GLN A 71 -17.08 1.25 -14.35
N SER A 72 -16.43 1.33 -13.19
CA SER A 72 -15.15 0.69 -12.96
C SER A 72 -15.09 0.07 -11.58
N ARG A 73 -14.20 -0.92 -11.46
CA ARG A 73 -13.86 -1.59 -10.21
C ARG A 73 -12.34 -1.69 -10.12
N THR A 74 -11.79 -1.20 -9.03
CA THR A 74 -10.37 -1.34 -8.70
C THR A 74 -10.23 -2.27 -7.50
N ASP A 75 -9.43 -3.32 -7.64
CA ASP A 75 -9.12 -4.28 -6.58
C ASP A 75 -7.62 -4.22 -6.23
N GLU A 76 -7.32 -4.12 -4.93
CA GLU A 76 -5.97 -4.08 -4.38
C GLU A 76 -5.89 -4.80 -3.02
N VAL A 77 -4.76 -5.41 -2.69
CA VAL A 77 -4.47 -5.82 -1.31
C VAL A 77 -3.60 -4.76 -0.68
N ASN A 78 -4.20 -3.90 0.15
CA ASN A 78 -3.54 -2.75 0.75
C ASN A 78 -3.62 -2.78 2.29
N VAL A 79 -2.80 -1.97 2.95
CA VAL A 79 -2.78 -1.82 4.43
C VAL A 79 -3.52 -0.56 4.84
N ASP A 80 -4.72 -0.37 4.29
CA ASP A 80 -5.58 0.69 4.75
C ASP A 80 -6.03 0.40 6.18
N TYR A 81 -5.94 1.42 7.03
CA TYR A 81 -6.41 1.38 8.40
C TYR A 81 -5.75 0.26 9.24
N ASN A 82 -4.47 -0.04 8.96
CA ASN A 82 -3.63 -1.05 9.62
C ASN A 82 -4.04 -2.51 9.38
N TYR A 83 -4.93 -2.78 8.42
CA TYR A 83 -5.31 -4.13 8.05
C TYR A 83 -4.95 -4.44 6.60
N ARG A 84 -4.01 -5.39 6.43
CA ARG A 84 -3.65 -5.91 5.11
C ARG A 84 -4.76 -6.85 4.64
N SER A 85 -5.59 -6.37 3.73
CA SER A 85 -6.70 -7.14 3.16
C SER A 85 -7.14 -6.54 1.83
N LEU A 86 -7.99 -7.28 1.10
CA LEU A 86 -8.58 -6.79 -0.14
C LEU A 86 -9.39 -5.52 0.13
N SER A 87 -9.09 -4.47 -0.63
CA SER A 87 -9.93 -3.30 -0.82
C SER A 87 -10.46 -3.30 -2.25
N THR A 88 -11.69 -2.84 -2.40
CA THR A 88 -12.35 -2.68 -3.69
C THR A 88 -12.94 -1.28 -3.77
N THR A 89 -12.68 -0.57 -4.86
CA THR A 89 -13.32 0.71 -5.18
C THR A 89 -14.22 0.53 -6.39
N ILE A 90 -15.50 0.91 -6.30
CA ILE A 90 -16.43 0.89 -7.43
C ILE A 90 -16.85 2.32 -7.76
N ARG A 91 -16.64 2.74 -9.01
CA ARG A 91 -17.01 4.07 -9.50
C ARG A 91 -18.04 3.97 -10.61
N THR A 92 -18.92 4.95 -10.66
CA THR A 92 -19.89 5.12 -11.73
C THR A 92 -19.63 6.44 -12.44
N LYS A 93 -19.66 6.42 -13.76
CA LYS A 93 -19.50 7.60 -14.62
C LYS A 93 -20.44 8.73 -14.18
N LYS A 94 -19.90 9.95 -14.08
CA LYS A 94 -20.62 11.17 -13.68
C LYS A 94 -21.22 11.12 -12.26
N SER A 95 -20.84 10.15 -11.42
CA SER A 95 -21.16 10.19 -10.00
C SER A 95 -20.14 11.04 -9.26
N ASP A 96 -20.63 11.85 -8.34
CA ASP A 96 -19.87 12.60 -7.34
C ASP A 96 -19.44 11.73 -6.15
N LYS A 97 -19.74 10.44 -6.19
CA LYS A 97 -19.42 9.48 -5.13
C LYS A 97 -18.87 8.18 -5.71
N TYR A 98 -18.11 7.48 -4.90
CA TYR A 98 -17.71 6.11 -5.18
C TYR A 98 -17.87 5.24 -3.95
N LEU A 99 -17.99 3.93 -4.16
CA LEU A 99 -18.05 2.96 -3.08
C LEU A 99 -16.65 2.50 -2.77
N TYR A 100 -16.29 2.52 -1.49
CA TYR A 100 -15.09 1.88 -0.98
C TYR A 100 -15.49 0.69 -0.11
N LEU A 101 -14.96 -0.48 -0.43
CA LEU A 101 -15.23 -1.77 0.19
C LEU A 101 -13.93 -2.29 0.82
N LYS A 102 -14.01 -2.82 2.04
CA LYS A 102 -12.84 -3.39 2.75
C LYS A 102 -13.23 -4.58 3.61
N GLN A 103 -12.31 -5.53 3.73
CA GLN A 103 -12.44 -6.70 4.60
C GLN A 103 -11.71 -6.48 5.91
N TYR A 104 -12.44 -6.54 7.03
CA TYR A 104 -11.86 -6.58 8.38
C TYR A 104 -11.92 -8.00 8.94
N PRO A 105 -11.13 -8.31 9.99
CA PRO A 105 -11.08 -9.66 10.56
C PRO A 105 -12.45 -10.22 10.97
N PHE A 106 -13.35 -9.36 11.46
CA PHE A 106 -14.65 -9.79 11.99
C PHE A 106 -15.82 -9.60 11.03
N PHE A 107 -15.70 -8.72 10.04
CA PHE A 107 -16.77 -8.42 9.10
C PHE A 107 -16.26 -7.68 7.85
N ASN A 108 -17.10 -7.61 6.83
CA ASN A 108 -16.83 -6.85 5.61
C ASN A 108 -17.74 -5.62 5.55
N PHE A 109 -17.22 -4.50 5.08
CA PHE A 109 -17.96 -3.25 5.06
C PHE A 109 -17.73 -2.42 3.82
N TYR A 110 -18.66 -1.52 3.57
CA TYR A 110 -18.54 -0.51 2.54
C TYR A 110 -19.13 0.81 2.99
N PHE A 111 -18.62 1.91 2.43
CA PHE A 111 -19.18 3.23 2.61
C PHE A 111 -19.01 4.05 1.32
N GLU A 112 -19.79 5.12 1.22
CA GLU A 112 -19.67 6.08 0.11
C GLU A 112 -18.62 7.13 0.44
N ILE A 113 -17.72 7.39 -0.50
CA ILE A 113 -16.77 8.49 -0.42
C ILE A 113 -17.16 9.52 -1.47
N GLU A 114 -17.26 10.78 -1.05
CA GLU A 114 -17.38 11.89 -2.00
C GLU A 114 -16.14 11.90 -2.89
N SER A 115 -16.36 11.77 -4.19
CA SER A 115 -15.40 12.12 -5.22
C SER A 115 -15.24 13.63 -5.17
N LYS A 116 -14.45 14.12 -4.20
CA LYS A 116 -13.81 15.41 -4.35
C LYS A 116 -12.90 15.26 -5.56
N LEU A 117 -13.43 15.56 -6.75
CA LEU A 117 -12.61 16.08 -7.83
C LEU A 117 -11.81 17.20 -7.16
N ALA A 118 -10.51 16.97 -6.94
CA ALA A 118 -9.63 17.93 -6.30
C ALA A 118 -9.77 19.25 -7.05
N GLY A 119 -10.45 20.21 -6.43
CA GLY A 119 -10.94 21.39 -7.16
C GLY A 119 -11.34 22.54 -6.25
N THR A 120 -10.71 22.64 -5.07
CA THR A 120 -10.69 23.88 -4.28
C THR A 120 -9.28 24.29 -3.85
N GLY A 121 -8.24 23.55 -4.27
CA GLY A 121 -6.86 24.01 -4.25
C GLY A 121 -6.54 24.77 -5.54
N GLU A 122 -5.61 25.71 -5.49
CA GLU A 122 -5.10 26.39 -6.68
C GLU A 122 -4.73 25.34 -7.76
N TYR A 123 -5.36 25.44 -8.92
CA TYR A 123 -5.04 24.60 -10.07
C TYR A 123 -3.65 25.01 -10.58
N PHE A 124 -2.64 24.18 -10.33
CA PHE A 124 -1.34 24.33 -10.97
C PHE A 124 -1.37 23.53 -12.27
N PRO A 125 -1.32 24.18 -13.45
CA PRO A 125 -1.31 23.45 -14.71
C PRO A 125 -0.07 22.55 -14.78
N SER A 126 -0.28 21.26 -15.03
CA SER A 126 0.81 20.29 -15.17
C SER A 126 1.65 20.62 -16.41
N LYS A 127 2.97 20.67 -16.26
CA LYS A 127 3.88 20.88 -17.41
C LYS A 127 4.34 19.55 -17.97
N ILE A 128 4.05 19.30 -19.24
CA ILE A 128 4.38 18.05 -19.92
C ILE A 128 5.55 18.25 -20.88
N THR A 129 6.57 17.40 -20.76
CA THR A 129 7.72 17.34 -21.69
C THR A 129 7.82 15.95 -22.28
N PHE A 130 7.68 15.81 -23.59
CA PHE A 130 7.91 14.55 -24.30
C PHE A 130 9.42 14.34 -24.50
N LEU A 131 9.91 13.15 -24.18
CA LEU A 131 11.32 12.80 -24.25
C LEU A 131 11.57 11.87 -25.43
N GLU A 132 12.78 11.88 -25.97
CA GLU A 132 13.25 10.97 -27.03
C GLU A 132 13.75 9.63 -26.46
N GLU A 133 13.04 9.11 -25.46
CA GLU A 133 13.31 7.83 -24.81
C GLU A 133 12.13 6.90 -25.07
N TYR A 134 12.42 5.69 -25.55
CA TYR A 134 11.42 4.71 -25.96
C TYR A 134 11.67 3.37 -25.27
N LYS A 135 10.59 2.64 -24.99
CA LYS A 135 10.62 1.33 -24.34
C LYS A 135 9.47 0.48 -24.86
N ASP A 136 9.72 -0.79 -25.14
CA ASP A 136 8.65 -1.73 -25.49
C ASP A 136 8.04 -2.33 -24.22
N ILE A 137 6.72 -2.22 -24.08
CA ILE A 137 5.97 -2.74 -22.93
C ILE A 137 4.75 -3.50 -23.46
N LEU A 138 4.64 -4.80 -23.14
CA LEU A 138 3.58 -5.68 -23.64
C LEU A 138 3.45 -5.71 -25.18
N GLY A 139 4.57 -5.50 -25.88
CA GLY A 139 4.61 -5.46 -27.35
C GLY A 139 4.22 -4.11 -27.97
N TYR A 140 3.85 -3.12 -27.16
CA TYR A 140 3.59 -1.75 -27.62
C TYR A 140 4.85 -0.90 -27.52
N ARG A 141 5.06 -0.04 -28.51
CA ARG A 141 6.15 0.93 -28.48
C ARG A 141 5.73 2.14 -27.67
N CYS A 142 6.34 2.32 -26.50
CA CYS A 142 6.02 3.43 -25.62
C CYS A 142 7.03 4.57 -25.74
N GLN A 143 6.52 5.81 -25.77
CA GLN A 143 7.32 7.02 -25.62
C GLN A 143 7.31 7.47 -24.16
N LYS A 144 8.44 7.98 -23.67
CA LYS A 144 8.54 8.58 -22.34
C LYS A 144 8.07 10.04 -22.33
N ALA A 145 7.36 10.44 -21.29
CA ALA A 145 7.09 11.84 -20.97
C ALA A 145 7.41 12.13 -19.50
N LYS A 146 7.77 13.38 -19.22
CA LYS A 146 7.90 13.95 -17.88
C LYS A 146 6.73 14.88 -17.64
N ILE A 147 6.01 14.68 -16.54
CA ILE A 147 4.91 15.52 -16.09
C ILE A 147 5.34 16.17 -14.77
N GLU A 148 5.38 17.49 -14.73
CA GLU A 148 5.74 18.27 -13.55
C GLU A 148 4.49 18.87 -12.92
N GLU A 149 4.20 18.50 -11.67
CA GLU A 149 3.13 19.07 -10.85
C GLU A 149 3.72 19.74 -9.59
N ALA A 150 2.87 20.39 -8.78
CA ALA A 150 3.31 21.20 -7.64
C ALA A 150 4.18 20.42 -6.63
N TYR A 151 3.89 19.14 -6.41
CA TYR A 151 4.54 18.32 -5.38
C TYR A 151 5.10 17.00 -5.90
N GLN A 152 4.91 16.69 -7.18
CA GLN A 152 5.26 15.40 -7.78
C GLN A 152 5.79 15.58 -9.21
N ILE A 153 6.74 14.73 -9.58
CA ILE A 153 7.16 14.51 -10.96
C ILE A 153 6.74 13.11 -11.34
N TYR A 154 6.05 12.99 -12.47
CA TYR A 154 5.77 11.70 -13.08
C TYR A 154 6.69 11.46 -14.26
N TYR A 155 7.32 10.29 -14.30
CA TYR A 155 7.87 9.75 -15.54
C TYR A 155 6.93 8.67 -16.03
N VAL A 156 6.36 8.87 -17.21
CA VAL A 156 5.39 7.95 -17.79
C VAL A 156 5.91 7.39 -19.11
N TYR A 157 5.67 6.11 -19.35
CA TYR A 157 5.80 5.50 -20.66
C TYR A 157 4.40 5.21 -21.20
N PHE A 158 4.05 5.83 -22.33
CA PHE A 158 2.73 5.73 -22.94
C PHE A 158 2.80 5.27 -24.39
N THR A 159 1.76 4.57 -24.85
CA THR A 159 1.58 4.19 -26.27
C THR A 159 0.37 4.91 -26.86
N ARG A 160 0.49 5.34 -28.12
CA ARG A 160 -0.61 5.92 -28.92
C ARG A 160 -1.40 4.86 -29.69
N GLU A 161 -0.93 3.62 -29.69
CA GLU A 161 -1.53 2.51 -30.45
C GLU A 161 -2.87 2.08 -29.85
N VAL A 162 -3.09 2.37 -28.57
CA VAL A 162 -4.31 2.05 -27.83
C VAL A 162 -4.91 3.32 -27.24
N THR A 163 -6.24 3.39 -27.19
CA THR A 163 -7.00 4.39 -26.43
C THR A 163 -8.01 3.69 -25.53
N LEU A 164 -8.11 4.14 -24.28
CA LEU A 164 -9.08 3.62 -23.31
C LEU A 164 -10.25 4.58 -23.15
N LYS A 165 -11.48 4.05 -23.17
CA LYS A 165 -12.67 4.81 -22.77
C LYS A 165 -12.99 4.52 -21.30
N ASP A 166 -12.30 5.22 -20.40
CA ASP A 166 -12.56 5.15 -18.96
C ASP A 166 -13.05 6.51 -18.42
N PRO A 167 -14.34 6.83 -18.51
CA PRO A 167 -14.90 8.07 -17.98
C PRO A 167 -15.02 8.07 -16.45
N THR A 168 -14.59 7.01 -15.76
CA THR A 168 -14.57 6.93 -14.29
C THR A 168 -13.22 7.33 -13.69
N GLN A 169 -12.20 7.50 -14.54
CA GLN A 169 -10.83 7.85 -14.15
C GLN A 169 -10.23 6.87 -13.13
N ALA A 170 -10.54 5.58 -13.25
CA ALA A 170 -9.97 4.54 -12.40
C ALA A 170 -8.66 3.98 -12.95
N VAL A 171 -8.47 4.05 -14.26
CA VAL A 171 -7.22 3.78 -14.96
C VAL A 171 -6.28 4.97 -14.78
N ILE A 172 -4.98 4.71 -14.59
CA ILE A 172 -3.95 5.77 -14.51
C ILE A 172 -3.90 6.51 -15.85
N GLN A 173 -4.27 7.79 -15.83
CA GLN A 173 -4.32 8.68 -16.98
C GLN A 173 -3.92 10.09 -16.56
N HIS A 174 -3.31 10.83 -17.47
CA HIS A 174 -2.96 12.23 -17.28
C HIS A 174 -3.49 13.04 -18.46
N GLU A 175 -4.12 14.18 -18.17
CA GLU A 175 -4.54 15.11 -19.22
C GLU A 175 -3.32 15.53 -20.06
N GLY A 176 -3.46 15.55 -21.39
CA GLY A 176 -2.37 15.89 -22.31
C GLY A 176 -1.40 14.75 -22.64
N ILE A 177 -1.46 13.60 -21.96
CA ILE A 177 -0.74 12.38 -22.39
C ILE A 177 -1.63 11.58 -23.34
N PRO A 178 -1.24 11.39 -24.61
CA PRO A 178 -2.08 10.67 -25.56
C PRO A 178 -2.02 9.15 -25.34
N GLY A 179 -3.16 8.47 -25.52
CA GLY A 179 -3.24 7.02 -25.50
C GLY A 179 -3.23 6.41 -24.09
N VAL A 180 -2.43 5.37 -23.87
CA VAL A 180 -2.42 4.59 -22.60
C VAL A 180 -1.05 4.63 -21.95
N ILE A 181 -1.03 4.95 -20.66
CA ILE A 181 0.16 4.87 -19.82
C ILE A 181 0.38 3.41 -19.40
N LEU A 182 1.49 2.81 -19.84
CA LEU A 182 1.86 1.43 -19.53
C LEU A 182 2.90 1.33 -18.40
N GLU A 183 3.58 2.42 -18.07
CA GLU A 183 4.40 2.52 -16.87
C GLU A 183 4.38 3.96 -16.33
N GLN A 184 4.35 4.13 -15.02
CA GLN A 184 4.40 5.42 -14.33
C GLN A 184 5.27 5.33 -13.09
N GLU A 185 6.22 6.24 -12.93
CA GLU A 185 6.92 6.52 -11.68
C GLU A 185 6.34 7.76 -11.03
N GLU A 186 6.05 7.71 -9.73
CA GLU A 186 5.47 8.82 -8.96
C GLU A 186 6.50 9.37 -7.98
N ILE A 187 7.30 10.35 -8.40
CA ILE A 187 8.46 10.83 -7.63
C ILE A 187 8.09 12.12 -6.89
N PRO A 188 8.07 12.14 -5.55
CA PRO A 188 7.83 13.36 -4.79
C PRO A 188 8.91 14.43 -5.03
N ILE A 189 8.51 15.70 -5.16
CA ILE A 189 9.43 16.85 -5.19
C ILE A 189 9.80 17.20 -3.74
N ALA A 190 10.58 16.34 -3.11
CA ALA A 190 11.16 16.56 -1.79
C ALA A 190 12.69 16.51 -1.91
N LYS A 191 13.40 17.30 -1.09
CA LYS A 191 14.88 17.29 -1.08
C LYS A 191 15.44 15.89 -0.78
N ASN A 192 14.72 15.10 0.02
CA ASN A 192 15.08 13.72 0.37
C ASN A 192 13.88 12.81 0.13
N VAL A 193 13.86 12.11 -1.01
CA VAL A 193 12.84 11.10 -1.31
C VAL A 193 13.26 9.77 -0.67
N ALA A 194 12.50 9.30 0.32
CA ALA A 194 12.79 8.01 0.97
C ALA A 194 12.47 6.81 0.07
N PHE A 195 11.38 6.90 -0.70
CA PHE A 195 10.97 5.93 -1.70
C PHE A 195 9.97 6.57 -2.67
N TYR A 196 9.73 5.90 -3.79
CA TYR A 196 8.63 6.20 -4.70
C TYR A 196 8.01 4.91 -5.26
N GLN A 197 6.85 5.04 -5.88
CA GLN A 197 6.15 3.91 -6.51
C GLN A 197 6.32 3.94 -8.03
N ARG A 198 6.51 2.76 -8.61
CA ARG A 198 6.47 2.52 -10.05
C ARG A 198 5.34 1.54 -10.36
N TYR A 199 4.39 1.98 -11.16
CA TYR A 199 3.30 1.18 -11.68
C TYR A 199 3.69 0.69 -13.06
N THR A 200 3.69 -0.62 -13.31
CA THR A 200 3.93 -1.18 -14.65
C THR A 200 2.76 -2.08 -15.02
N VAL A 201 2.14 -1.82 -16.17
CA VAL A 201 1.07 -2.65 -16.71
C VAL A 201 1.62 -4.02 -17.07
N LYS A 202 1.05 -5.07 -16.49
CA LYS A 202 1.37 -6.48 -16.75
C LYS A 202 0.33 -7.18 -17.62
N ARG A 203 -0.88 -6.62 -17.69
CA ARG A 203 -1.97 -7.15 -18.50
C ARG A 203 -2.85 -6.00 -18.97
N LEU A 204 -3.21 -6.01 -20.25
CA LEU A 204 -4.19 -5.11 -20.85
C LEU A 204 -5.05 -5.91 -21.82
N GLU A 205 -6.33 -6.06 -21.52
CA GLU A 205 -7.23 -6.92 -22.30
C GLU A 205 -8.56 -6.25 -22.56
N ALA A 206 -8.98 -6.29 -23.83
CA ALA A 206 -10.37 -6.05 -24.22
C ALA A 206 -11.14 -7.35 -24.05
N GLN A 207 -12.01 -7.42 -23.04
CA GLN A 207 -12.78 -8.62 -22.75
C GLN A 207 -14.17 -8.28 -22.21
N ARG A 208 -15.12 -9.21 -22.43
CA ARG A 208 -16.43 -9.13 -21.79
C ARG A 208 -16.28 -9.43 -20.31
N LEU A 209 -16.75 -8.51 -19.47
CA LEU A 209 -16.73 -8.65 -18.03
C LEU A 209 -17.91 -9.48 -17.53
N ALA A 210 -17.73 -10.11 -16.36
CA ALA A 210 -18.81 -10.81 -15.68
C ALA A 210 -19.95 -9.83 -15.32
N PRO A 211 -21.24 -10.20 -15.47
CA PRO A 211 -22.36 -9.28 -15.27
C PRO A 211 -22.40 -8.60 -13.91
N ASN A 212 -21.93 -9.28 -12.85
CA ASN A 212 -22.01 -8.81 -11.48
C ASN A 212 -20.66 -8.25 -10.96
N ILE A 213 -19.69 -7.98 -11.85
CA ILE A 213 -18.34 -7.57 -11.41
C ILE A 213 -18.34 -6.26 -10.60
N PHE A 214 -19.27 -5.35 -10.91
CA PHE A 214 -19.45 -4.06 -10.24
C PHE A 214 -20.46 -4.10 -9.08
N ALA A 215 -21.03 -5.27 -8.75
CA ALA A 215 -21.96 -5.40 -7.64
C ALA A 215 -21.20 -5.48 -6.31
N ILE A 216 -21.82 -4.99 -5.23
CA ILE A 216 -21.31 -5.18 -3.86
C ILE A 216 -21.40 -6.69 -3.54
N PRO A 217 -20.30 -7.35 -3.14
CA PRO A 217 -20.34 -8.76 -2.79
C PRO A 217 -21.24 -9.05 -1.58
N ALA A 218 -21.76 -10.27 -1.50
CA ALA A 218 -22.55 -10.71 -0.35
C ALA A 218 -21.76 -10.61 0.97
N GLY A 219 -22.46 -10.29 2.06
CA GLY A 219 -21.87 -10.17 3.41
C GLY A 219 -21.22 -8.83 3.73
N TYR A 220 -21.16 -7.89 2.78
CA TYR A 220 -20.75 -6.52 3.02
C TYR A 220 -21.85 -5.69 3.67
N GLN A 221 -21.50 -4.94 4.70
CA GLN A 221 -22.42 -4.08 5.45
C GLN A 221 -22.16 -2.61 5.14
N LYS A 222 -23.21 -1.83 4.86
CA LYS A 222 -23.07 -0.38 4.68
C LYS A 222 -22.79 0.28 6.02
N LEU A 223 -21.78 1.13 6.07
CA LEU A 223 -21.47 2.01 7.19
C LEU A 223 -21.40 3.46 6.72
N ALA A 224 -21.48 4.42 7.64
CA ALA A 224 -21.42 5.83 7.33
C ALA A 224 -20.00 6.27 6.92
N ASN A 225 -18.98 5.75 7.59
CA ASN A 225 -17.58 6.09 7.36
C ASN A 225 -16.64 5.05 7.97
N ILE A 226 -15.34 5.29 7.85
CA ILE A 226 -14.31 4.40 8.39
C ILE A 226 -14.28 4.33 9.93
N ASP A 227 -14.62 5.42 10.63
CA ASP A 227 -14.53 5.45 12.08
C ASP A 227 -15.60 4.58 12.72
N GLU A 228 -16.80 4.54 12.14
CA GLU A 228 -17.84 3.56 12.51
C GLU A 228 -17.34 2.12 12.30
N ALA A 229 -16.66 1.84 11.18
CA ALA A 229 -16.12 0.51 10.90
C ALA A 229 -15.08 0.08 11.94
N ARG A 230 -14.18 0.99 12.33
CA ARG A 230 -13.17 0.77 13.37
C ARG A 230 -13.79 0.52 14.74
N GLN A 231 -14.81 1.31 15.11
CA GLN A 231 -15.51 1.14 16.38
C GLN A 231 -16.20 -0.22 16.45
N LYS A 232 -16.88 -0.61 15.38
CA LYS A 232 -17.54 -1.92 15.28
C LYS A 232 -16.54 -3.09 15.34
N ASP A 233 -15.43 -3.01 14.61
CA ASP A 233 -14.36 -4.00 14.66
C ASP A 233 -13.82 -4.18 16.08
N ARG A 234 -13.52 -3.06 16.75
CA ARG A 234 -13.03 -3.06 18.14
C ARG A 234 -14.05 -3.66 19.10
N GLN A 235 -15.33 -3.35 18.93
CA GLN A 235 -16.40 -3.95 19.73
C GLN A 235 -16.46 -5.47 19.54
N MET A 236 -16.48 -5.94 18.29
CA MET A 236 -16.51 -7.38 17.98
C MET A 236 -15.27 -8.10 18.49
N LEU A 237 -14.08 -7.50 18.40
CA LEU A 237 -12.87 -8.03 19.02
C LEU A 237 -13.05 -8.18 20.52
N GLN A 238 -13.49 -7.12 21.22
CA GLN A 238 -13.68 -7.16 22.67
C GLN A 238 -14.68 -8.22 23.09
N GLU A 239 -15.81 -8.34 22.40
CA GLU A 239 -16.83 -9.38 22.65
C GLU A 239 -16.25 -10.78 22.45
N ALA A 240 -15.52 -11.01 21.35
CA ALA A 240 -14.86 -12.28 21.06
C ALA A 240 -13.85 -12.65 22.16
N LYS A 241 -13.04 -11.69 22.60
CA LYS A 241 -12.04 -11.90 23.65
C LYS A 241 -12.64 -12.09 25.03
N GLN A 242 -13.71 -11.38 25.37
CA GLN A 242 -14.44 -11.62 26.61
C GLN A 242 -15.08 -13.01 26.62
N LYS A 243 -15.65 -13.45 25.49
CA LYS A 243 -16.20 -14.80 25.36
C LYS A 243 -15.12 -15.86 25.53
N GLU A 244 -13.96 -15.67 24.91
CA GLU A 244 -12.78 -16.54 25.06
C GLU A 244 -12.39 -16.69 26.54
N VAL A 245 -12.25 -15.58 27.26
CA VAL A 245 -11.85 -15.58 28.68
C VAL A 245 -12.93 -16.17 29.60
N LYS A 246 -14.22 -15.93 29.31
CA LYS A 246 -15.33 -16.52 30.09
C LYS A 246 -15.38 -18.04 29.94
N GLN A 247 -15.08 -18.55 28.74
CA GLN A 247 -15.05 -19.99 28.47
C GLN A 247 -13.82 -20.65 29.07
N GLN A 248 -12.67 -19.98 29.00
CA GLN A 248 -11.41 -20.48 29.55
C GLN A 248 -10.59 -19.33 30.13
N PRO A 249 -10.69 -19.10 31.46
CA PRO A 249 -9.93 -18.07 32.14
C PRO A 249 -8.42 -18.21 31.90
N LEU A 250 -7.73 -17.07 31.81
CA LEU A 250 -6.28 -17.06 31.64
C LEU A 250 -5.59 -17.57 32.92
N SER A 251 -4.67 -18.51 32.75
CA SER A 251 -3.74 -18.92 33.80
C SER A 251 -2.80 -17.77 34.20
N GLY A 252 -2.19 -17.85 35.38
CA GLY A 252 -1.22 -16.84 35.83
C GLY A 252 0.00 -16.72 34.89
N ALA A 253 0.39 -17.81 34.23
CA ALA A 253 1.44 -17.81 33.21
C ALA A 253 1.01 -16.99 31.99
N GLU A 254 -0.21 -17.22 31.46
CA GLU A 254 -0.74 -16.47 30.31
C GLU A 254 -0.90 -14.97 30.61
N GLN A 255 -1.22 -14.61 31.86
CA GLN A 255 -1.32 -13.21 32.27
C GLN A 255 0.02 -12.46 32.27
N THR A 256 1.14 -13.19 32.34
CA THR A 256 2.48 -12.60 32.46
C THR A 256 3.40 -12.92 31.28
N GLN A 257 2.96 -13.77 30.34
CA GLN A 257 3.79 -14.28 29.24
C GLN A 257 4.39 -13.18 28.36
N PHE A 258 3.67 -12.06 28.18
CA PHE A 258 4.13 -10.91 27.39
C PHE A 258 5.09 -9.97 28.14
N LEU A 259 5.14 -10.02 29.48
CA LEU A 259 5.98 -9.14 30.28
C LEU A 259 7.46 -9.44 30.05
N GLY A 260 8.30 -8.41 29.97
CA GLY A 260 9.74 -8.55 29.78
C GLY A 260 10.22 -7.92 28.48
N SER A 261 11.45 -8.29 28.08
CA SER A 261 12.13 -7.70 26.93
C SER A 261 12.20 -8.67 25.76
N TRP A 262 11.99 -8.15 24.57
CA TRP A 262 11.86 -8.90 23.33
C TRP A 262 12.69 -8.23 22.24
N LEU A 263 13.43 -9.00 21.47
CA LEU A 263 14.34 -8.49 20.45
C LEU A 263 13.93 -8.99 19.07
N LEU A 264 13.69 -8.07 18.16
CA LEU A 264 13.61 -8.33 16.74
C LEU A 264 14.97 -8.05 16.13
N LYS A 265 15.52 -9.02 15.39
CA LYS A 265 16.71 -8.83 14.55
C LYS A 265 16.29 -9.09 13.11
N VAL A 266 16.47 -8.10 12.24
CA VAL A 266 16.22 -8.25 10.80
C VAL A 266 17.37 -7.60 10.07
N ASP A 267 18.08 -8.38 9.27
CA ASP A 267 19.27 -7.94 8.53
C ASP A 267 20.30 -7.27 9.48
N SER A 268 20.64 -6.01 9.23
CA SER A 268 21.53 -5.21 10.08
C SER A 268 20.78 -4.37 11.13
N ASP A 269 19.46 -4.49 11.20
CA ASP A 269 18.62 -3.80 12.17
C ASP A 269 18.31 -4.62 13.43
N SER A 270 18.14 -3.92 14.55
CA SER A 270 17.66 -4.54 15.78
C SER A 270 16.68 -3.64 16.53
N PHE A 271 15.55 -4.20 16.94
CA PHE A 271 14.52 -3.51 17.71
C PHE A 271 14.28 -4.20 19.04
N LEU A 272 14.40 -3.43 20.10
CA LEU A 272 14.06 -3.89 21.43
C LEU A 272 12.67 -3.41 21.78
N VAL A 273 11.82 -4.35 22.19
CA VAL A 273 10.54 -4.10 22.81
C VAL A 273 10.62 -4.47 24.28
N HIS A 274 10.02 -3.66 25.15
CA HIS A 274 9.83 -4.01 26.54
C HIS A 274 8.37 -3.83 26.94
N VAL A 275 7.80 -4.84 27.59
CA VAL A 275 6.43 -4.81 28.09
C VAL A 275 6.46 -4.88 29.61
N ALA A 276 5.88 -3.87 30.28
CA ALA A 276 5.86 -3.79 31.73
C ALA A 276 4.52 -3.28 32.27
N PRO A 277 4.12 -3.65 33.50
CA PRO A 277 2.96 -3.06 34.15
C PRO A 277 3.15 -1.55 34.40
N ILE A 278 2.05 -0.78 34.35
CA ILE A 278 2.08 0.61 34.80
C ILE A 278 2.17 0.62 36.34
N LYS A 279 3.27 1.16 36.90
CA LYS A 279 3.56 1.19 38.35
C LYS A 279 2.53 1.98 39.19
N ALA A 280 1.54 2.64 38.59
CA ALA A 280 0.69 3.63 39.27
C ALA A 280 -0.83 3.48 39.06
N THR A 281 -1.32 2.45 38.35
CA THR A 281 -2.77 2.27 38.12
C THR A 281 -3.35 1.17 39.00
N GLN A 282 -4.54 1.42 39.56
CA GLN A 282 -5.31 0.39 40.30
C GLN A 282 -5.74 -0.77 39.38
N ASP A 283 -5.74 -0.55 38.06
CA ASP A 283 -5.98 -1.58 37.06
C ASP A 283 -4.66 -2.27 36.66
N LYS A 284 -4.49 -3.52 37.13
CA LYS A 284 -3.34 -4.39 36.81
C LYS A 284 -3.33 -4.89 35.36
N SER A 285 -4.39 -4.63 34.59
CA SER A 285 -4.50 -5.07 33.20
C SER A 285 -3.84 -4.11 32.20
N VAL A 286 -3.46 -2.91 32.64
CA VAL A 286 -2.81 -1.90 31.80
C VAL A 286 -1.29 -2.04 31.85
N LEU A 287 -0.71 -2.22 30.67
CA LEU A 287 0.71 -2.41 30.41
C LEU A 287 1.26 -1.21 29.62
N ARG A 288 2.58 -1.05 29.62
CA ARG A 288 3.30 -0.19 28.68
C ARG A 288 4.10 -1.03 27.71
N PHE A 289 4.04 -0.66 26.45
CA PHE A 289 4.85 -1.19 25.37
C PHE A 289 5.88 -0.13 24.98
N TYR A 290 7.14 -0.36 25.32
CA TYR A 290 8.25 0.49 24.92
C TYR A 290 8.95 -0.13 23.71
N SER A 291 9.23 0.65 22.67
CA SER A 291 9.96 0.19 21.48
C SER A 291 11.18 1.08 21.20
N TYR A 292 12.29 0.44 20.83
CA TYR A 292 13.61 1.05 20.59
C TYR A 292 14.22 0.49 19.33
N HIS A 293 14.76 1.37 18.49
CA HIS A 293 15.62 0.99 17.38
C HIS A 293 17.08 1.08 17.84
N LEU A 294 17.71 -0.07 18.10
CA LEU A 294 19.04 -0.14 18.71
C LEU A 294 20.16 0.22 17.73
N THR A 295 19.97 -0.06 16.45
CA THR A 295 20.97 0.08 15.38
C THR A 295 20.87 1.40 14.62
N ASN A 296 19.94 2.28 14.98
CA ASN A 296 19.83 3.59 14.35
C ASN A 296 21.13 4.40 14.61
N PRO A 297 21.80 4.89 13.55
CA PRO A 297 23.08 5.61 13.67
C PRO A 297 22.96 6.96 14.38
N ASP A 298 21.76 7.55 14.41
CA ASP A 298 21.53 8.82 15.10
C ASP A 298 21.06 8.58 16.54
N ALA A 299 22.00 8.75 17.48
CA ALA A 299 21.73 8.62 18.91
C ALA A 299 20.68 9.63 19.43
N ALA A 300 20.50 10.77 18.75
CA ALA A 300 19.49 11.78 19.12
C ALA A 300 18.06 11.39 18.69
N THR A 301 17.92 10.41 17.78
CA THR A 301 16.62 9.88 17.32
C THR A 301 16.36 8.43 17.74
N ARG A 302 17.04 7.95 18.79
CA ARG A 302 16.62 6.75 19.56
C ARG A 302 15.26 7.02 20.22
N ARG A 303 14.20 7.01 19.40
CA ARG A 303 12.85 7.34 19.81
C ARG A 303 12.28 6.17 20.59
N VAL A 304 12.07 6.42 21.88
CA VAL A 304 11.21 5.58 22.69
C VAL A 304 9.78 5.81 22.24
N PHE A 305 9.21 4.86 21.54
CA PHE A 305 7.76 4.84 21.39
C PHE A 305 7.19 4.18 22.63
N THR A 306 6.51 4.97 23.47
CA THR A 306 5.73 4.44 24.59
C THR A 306 4.28 4.39 24.16
N LYS A 307 3.74 3.18 24.10
CA LYS A 307 2.32 2.93 23.82
C LYS A 307 1.66 2.26 25.01
N GLU A 308 0.38 2.54 25.22
CA GLU A 308 -0.44 1.76 26.15
C GLU A 308 -0.68 0.37 25.54
N ALA A 309 -0.71 -0.65 26.39
CA ALA A 309 -1.03 -2.00 25.98
C ALA A 309 -1.91 -2.70 27.03
N ARG A 310 -2.62 -3.74 26.63
CA ARG A 310 -3.46 -4.56 27.51
C ARG A 310 -3.61 -5.96 26.96
N LEU A 311 -3.97 -6.90 27.83
CA LEU A 311 -4.36 -8.24 27.38
C LEU A 311 -5.77 -8.21 26.80
N ALA A 312 -5.90 -8.71 25.58
CA ALA A 312 -7.16 -8.92 24.88
C ALA A 312 -7.33 -10.44 24.67
N GLY A 313 -7.82 -11.14 25.70
CA GLY A 313 -7.74 -12.60 25.77
C GLY A 313 -6.29 -13.04 25.87
N ARG A 314 -5.87 -14.01 25.03
CA ARG A 314 -4.48 -14.51 24.97
C ARG A 314 -3.54 -13.65 24.11
N GLN A 315 -4.00 -12.53 23.57
CA GLN A 315 -3.20 -11.62 22.75
C GLN A 315 -2.85 -10.35 23.52
N LEU A 316 -1.71 -9.75 23.21
CA LEU A 316 -1.35 -8.42 23.66
C LEU A 316 -1.84 -7.40 22.64
N MET A 317 -2.71 -6.50 23.05
CA MET A 317 -3.15 -5.38 22.24
C MET A 317 -2.36 -4.13 22.60
N VAL A 318 -1.73 -3.49 21.61
CA VAL A 318 -0.98 -2.25 21.76
C VAL A 318 -1.75 -1.14 21.06
N GLU A 319 -2.11 -0.08 21.79
CA GLU A 319 -2.93 1.01 21.26
C GLU A 319 -2.13 1.89 20.29
N GLU A 320 -2.73 2.19 19.14
CA GLU A 320 -2.14 3.02 18.09
C GLU A 320 -3.24 3.84 17.42
N SER A 321 -3.75 4.84 18.15
CA SER A 321 -4.90 5.64 17.72
C SER A 321 -4.76 6.11 16.26
N PRO A 322 -5.78 5.88 15.41
CA PRO A 322 -7.14 5.38 15.73
C PRO A 322 -7.29 3.84 15.81
N ASN A 323 -6.23 3.08 15.52
CA ASN A 323 -6.23 1.63 15.43
C ASN A 323 -5.54 0.96 16.64
N TYR A 324 -5.12 -0.30 16.47
CA TYR A 324 -4.37 -1.09 17.44
C TYR A 324 -3.52 -2.15 16.72
N ASN A 325 -2.50 -2.67 17.39
CA ASN A 325 -1.74 -3.84 16.96
C ASN A 325 -2.02 -5.01 17.92
N LEU A 326 -2.19 -6.21 17.38
CA LEU A 326 -2.31 -7.44 18.18
C LEU A 326 -1.06 -8.27 18.06
N TYR A 327 -0.54 -8.75 19.19
CA TYR A 327 0.60 -9.66 19.24
C TYR A 327 0.17 -11.01 19.78
N ASN A 328 0.58 -12.07 19.07
CA ASN A 328 0.43 -13.46 19.49
C ASN A 328 1.68 -13.90 20.24
N TYR A 329 1.53 -14.69 21.31
CA TYR A 329 2.66 -15.37 21.95
C TYR A 329 2.78 -16.80 21.43
N ASN A 330 4.00 -17.20 21.04
CA ASN A 330 4.32 -18.56 20.66
C ASN A 330 5.19 -19.20 21.75
N ALA A 331 4.59 -20.08 22.56
CA ALA A 331 5.27 -20.74 23.67
C ALA A 331 6.42 -21.66 23.23
N ALA A 332 6.31 -22.30 22.07
CA ALA A 332 7.32 -23.25 21.59
C ALA A 332 8.63 -22.55 21.17
N LYS A 333 8.50 -21.35 20.61
CA LYS A 333 9.65 -20.53 20.17
C LYS A 333 10.02 -19.44 21.17
N ASN A 334 9.19 -19.23 22.19
CA ASN A 334 9.29 -18.12 23.13
C ASN A 334 9.39 -16.76 22.42
N THR A 335 8.47 -16.53 21.47
CA THR A 335 8.41 -15.31 20.66
C THR A 335 7.08 -14.60 20.81
N ILE A 336 7.07 -13.30 20.53
CA ILE A 336 5.84 -12.53 20.25
C ILE A 336 5.83 -12.09 18.79
N GLU A 337 4.70 -12.19 18.13
CA GLU A 337 4.56 -11.92 16.69
C GLU A 337 3.38 -10.98 16.44
N LEU A 338 3.59 -9.93 15.63
CA LEU A 338 2.51 -9.07 15.16
C LEU A 338 1.53 -9.88 14.30
N ALA A 339 0.27 -9.93 14.70
CA ALA A 339 -0.77 -10.69 14.00
C ALA A 339 -0.89 -10.23 12.54
N GLY A 340 -0.75 -11.18 11.61
CA GLY A 340 -0.79 -10.92 10.17
C GLY A 340 0.52 -10.41 9.57
N ASN A 341 1.56 -10.21 10.37
CA ASN A 341 2.86 -9.73 9.89
C ASN A 341 4.05 -10.39 10.61
N SER A 342 4.52 -11.51 10.06
CA SER A 342 5.65 -12.26 10.61
C SER A 342 6.99 -11.51 10.56
N LEU A 343 7.09 -10.41 9.79
CA LEU A 343 8.26 -9.54 9.78
C LEU A 343 8.56 -8.99 11.18
N PHE A 344 7.53 -8.81 12.01
CA PHE A 344 7.66 -8.31 13.37
C PHE A 344 7.50 -9.45 14.39
N THR A 345 8.44 -10.39 14.33
CA THR A 345 8.59 -11.49 15.31
C THR A 345 9.76 -11.20 16.25
N TYR A 346 9.48 -11.07 17.54
CA TYR A 346 10.47 -10.74 18.55
C TYR A 346 10.76 -11.95 19.42
N GLU A 347 12.04 -12.21 19.67
CA GLU A 347 12.52 -13.28 20.54
C GLU A 347 12.67 -12.78 21.97
N ARG A 348 12.28 -13.61 22.95
CA ARG A 348 12.44 -13.28 24.36
C ARG A 348 13.92 -13.19 24.74
N LEU A 349 14.29 -12.13 25.44
CA LEU A 349 15.63 -11.98 26.00
C LEU A 349 15.73 -12.53 27.42
N SER A 350 16.89 -13.10 27.73
CA SER A 350 17.29 -13.44 29.09
C SER A 350 17.69 -12.19 29.90
N PRO A 351 17.66 -12.24 31.24
CA PRO A 351 18.10 -11.11 32.08
C PRO A 351 19.54 -10.65 31.81
N GLN A 352 20.45 -11.57 31.46
CA GLN A 352 21.84 -11.26 31.14
C GLN A 352 21.96 -10.47 29.83
N GLU A 353 21.21 -10.88 28.80
CA GLU A 353 21.15 -10.16 27.52
C GLU A 353 20.55 -8.76 27.69
N VAL A 354 19.48 -8.65 28.48
CA VAL A 354 18.88 -7.34 28.81
C VAL A 354 19.89 -6.43 29.50
N LYS A 355 20.64 -6.95 30.49
CA LYS A 355 21.70 -6.18 31.17
C LYS A 355 22.78 -5.72 30.19
N ALA A 356 23.23 -6.60 29.31
CA ALA A 356 24.23 -6.27 28.29
C ALA A 356 23.75 -5.17 27.33
N LEU A 357 22.51 -5.26 26.83
CA LEU A 357 21.92 -4.24 25.96
C LEU A 357 21.73 -2.90 26.70
N LYS A 358 21.26 -2.94 27.95
CA LYS A 358 21.10 -1.74 28.79
C LYS A 358 22.41 -0.99 28.96
N THR A 359 23.51 -1.70 29.26
CA THR A 359 24.83 -1.08 29.37
C THR A 359 25.33 -0.58 28.02
N LYS A 360 25.20 -1.37 26.95
CA LYS A 360 25.69 -1.01 25.61
C LYS A 360 25.00 0.22 25.03
N TYR A 361 23.68 0.35 25.24
CA TYR A 361 22.86 1.38 24.61
C TYR A 361 22.33 2.46 25.56
N GLN A 362 22.70 2.40 26.85
CA GLN A 362 22.27 3.36 27.89
C GLN A 362 20.74 3.48 27.98
N LEU A 363 20.08 2.36 28.22
CA LEU A 363 18.60 2.26 28.22
C LEU A 363 18.03 2.53 29.61
N ASP A 364 17.57 3.77 29.87
CA ASP A 364 17.21 4.24 31.23
C ASP A 364 15.86 3.75 31.78
N PHE A 365 15.02 3.14 30.94
CA PHE A 365 13.65 2.71 31.25
C PHE A 365 13.52 1.21 31.57
N LEU A 366 14.54 0.41 31.22
CA LEU A 366 14.76 -0.97 31.67
C LEU A 366 15.48 -0.94 33.01
#